data_AF-A0A1Q7ULZ6-F1
#
_entry.id   AF-A0A1Q7ULZ6-F1
#
_cell.length_a   1.000
_cell.length_b   1.000
_cell.length_c   1.000
_cell.angle_alpha   90.00
_cell.angle_beta   90.00
_cell.angle_gamma   90.00
#
_symmetry.space_group_name_H-M   'P 1'
#
loop_
_entity.id
_entity.type
_entity.pdbx_description
1 polymer ?
#
loop_
_entity_poly.entity_id
_entity_poly.type
_entity_poly.pdbx_seq_one_letter_code
_entity_poly.pdbx_strand_id
1 'polypeptide(L)'
;MEVTREIVFPAPPDEVWEALTNPEQLEEWFANDVELDATEGGEGVFRWENGEERHATVVEATPSERLVLDWEDEGTVELTLEEVEEGTRLLVRESTPEFSTALALRAMLSYV
;
A
#
# COMPACT_ATOMS: atom_id res chain seq x y z
N MET A 1 5.76 -16.82 4.04
CA MET A 1 4.31 -17.07 4.17
C MET A 1 3.60 -16.03 3.33
N GLU A 2 2.59 -16.42 2.56
CA GLU A 2 1.78 -15.49 1.78
C GLU A 2 0.47 -15.19 2.52
N VAL A 3 0.12 -13.91 2.61
CA VAL A 3 -1.14 -13.44 3.17
C VAL A 3 -1.85 -12.67 2.07
N THR A 4 -3.08 -13.08 1.76
CA THR A 4 -3.94 -12.37 0.80
C THR A 4 -5.14 -11.80 1.53
N ARG A 5 -5.45 -10.54 1.22
CA ARG A 5 -6.52 -9.77 1.83
C ARG A 5 -7.30 -9.05 0.74
N GLU A 6 -8.59 -8.90 0.96
CA GLU A 6 -9.50 -8.29 0.02
C GLU A 6 -10.35 -7.26 0.75
N ILE A 7 -10.51 -6.10 0.13
CA ILE A 7 -11.24 -4.97 0.68
C ILE A 7 -12.03 -4.32 -0.44
N VAL A 8 -13.29 -3.95 -0.19
CA VAL A 8 -14.09 -3.18 -1.15
C VAL A 8 -14.29 -1.78 -0.58
N PHE A 9 -13.87 -0.78 -1.34
CA PHE A 9 -14.03 0.63 -1.03
C PHE A 9 -15.17 1.22 -1.88
N PRO A 10 -16.06 2.03 -1.29
CA PRO A 10 -17.10 2.76 -2.03
C PRO A 10 -16.54 4.01 -2.72
N ALA A 11 -15.42 3.87 -3.44
CA ALA A 11 -14.66 4.92 -4.09
C ALA A 11 -14.17 4.44 -5.47
N PRO A 12 -13.95 5.35 -6.45
CA PRO A 12 -13.39 4.98 -7.75
C PRO A 12 -11.92 4.53 -7.62
N PRO A 13 -11.40 3.75 -8.59
CA PRO A 13 -10.08 3.14 -8.48
C PRO A 13 -8.96 4.19 -8.47
N ASP A 14 -9.14 5.31 -9.15
CA ASP A 14 -8.24 6.47 -9.09
C ASP A 14 -8.10 7.04 -7.67
N GLU A 15 -9.19 7.17 -6.91
CA GLU A 15 -9.15 7.72 -5.55
C GLU A 15 -8.44 6.75 -4.58
N VAL A 16 -8.71 5.44 -4.74
CA VAL A 16 -8.00 4.40 -3.98
C VAL A 16 -6.53 4.35 -4.36
N TRP A 17 -6.21 4.50 -5.65
CA TRP A 17 -4.83 4.58 -6.13
C TRP A 17 -4.09 5.77 -5.52
N GLU A 18 -4.68 6.97 -5.58
CA GLU A 18 -4.11 8.17 -4.98
C GLU A 18 -3.87 7.98 -3.48
N ALA A 19 -4.77 7.32 -2.75
CA ALA A 19 -4.58 7.03 -1.33
C ALA A 19 -3.41 6.05 -1.04
N LEU A 20 -3.01 5.25 -2.03
CA LEU A 20 -1.93 4.26 -1.95
C LEU A 20 -0.60 4.77 -2.51
N THR A 21 -0.62 5.77 -3.40
CA THR A 21 0.60 6.29 -4.06
C THR A 21 0.96 7.71 -3.67
N ASN A 22 0.01 8.51 -3.20
CA ASN A 22 0.27 9.89 -2.83
C ASN A 22 0.90 9.94 -1.44
N PRO A 23 2.13 10.46 -1.29
CA PRO A 23 2.78 10.59 0.02
C PRO A 23 1.90 11.32 1.03
N GLU A 24 1.29 12.45 0.64
CA GLU A 24 0.44 13.25 1.54
C GLU A 24 -0.73 12.44 2.12
N GLN A 25 -1.31 11.53 1.32
CA GLN A 25 -2.39 10.64 1.77
C GLN A 25 -1.86 9.52 2.67
N LEU A 26 -0.72 8.92 2.32
CA LEU A 26 -0.07 7.87 3.11
C LEU A 26 0.38 8.40 4.47
N GLU A 27 0.81 9.66 4.55
CA GLU A 27 1.16 10.35 5.79
C GLU A 27 -0.03 10.49 6.76
N GLU A 28 -1.27 10.46 6.26
CA GLU A 28 -2.46 10.58 7.11
C GLU A 28 -2.82 9.29 7.86
N TRP A 29 -2.46 8.12 7.32
CA TRP A 29 -2.93 6.83 7.85
C TRP A 29 -1.87 5.73 8.01
N PHE A 30 -0.72 5.83 7.33
CA PHE A 30 0.28 4.77 7.26
C PHE A 30 1.59 5.11 7.99
N ALA A 31 2.24 6.22 7.62
CA ALA A 31 3.50 6.67 8.20
C ALA A 31 3.43 8.17 8.53
N ASN A 32 4.47 8.72 9.16
CA ASN A 32 4.50 10.15 9.50
C ASN A 32 5.08 11.01 8.38
N ASP A 33 6.02 10.46 7.61
CA ASP A 33 6.71 11.11 6.51
C ASP A 33 6.93 10.04 5.44
N VAL A 34 6.47 10.33 4.22
CA VAL A 34 6.47 9.39 3.11
C VAL A 34 7.07 10.07 1.89
N GLU A 35 8.05 9.42 1.28
CA GLU A 35 8.59 9.80 -0.01
C GLU A 35 8.38 8.60 -0.93
N LEU A 36 7.44 8.66 -1.87
CA LEU A 36 7.14 7.54 -2.77
C LEU A 36 7.12 8.00 -4.22
N ASP A 37 7.99 7.40 -5.02
CA ASP A 37 7.99 7.57 -6.47
C ASP A 37 7.18 6.43 -7.11
N ALA A 38 5.87 6.64 -7.33
CA ALA A 38 4.93 5.64 -7.83
C ALA A 38 5.04 5.37 -9.35
N THR A 39 6.27 5.13 -9.82
CA THR A 39 6.59 4.70 -11.19
C THR A 39 7.38 3.40 -11.12
N GLU A 40 7.33 2.60 -12.18
CA GLU A 40 8.13 1.38 -12.30
C GLU A 40 9.62 1.68 -12.08
N GLY A 41 10.24 1.00 -11.12
CA GLY A 41 11.62 1.21 -10.70
C GLY A 41 11.85 2.39 -9.75
N GLY A 42 10.78 3.08 -9.32
CA GLY A 42 10.84 4.15 -8.33
C GLY A 42 11.17 3.64 -6.93
N GLU A 43 11.56 4.57 -6.05
CA GLU A 43 11.96 4.28 -4.66
C GLU A 43 10.93 4.89 -3.70
N GLY A 44 10.71 4.19 -2.59
CA GLY A 44 9.79 4.56 -1.52
C GLY A 44 10.49 4.55 -0.17
N VAL A 45 10.45 5.66 0.56
CA VAL A 45 10.98 5.82 1.91
C VAL A 45 9.84 6.19 2.84
N PHE A 46 9.65 5.38 3.88
CA PHE A 46 8.58 5.56 4.87
C PHE A 46 9.21 5.74 6.24
N ARG A 47 8.91 6.85 6.92
CA ARG A 47 9.46 7.19 8.23
C ARG A 47 8.36 7.34 9.26
N TRP A 48 8.58 6.79 10.46
CA TRP A 48 7.67 6.88 11.60
C TRP A 48 8.29 7.70 12.73
N GLU A 49 7.45 8.32 13.57
CA GLU A 49 7.88 9.13 14.72
C GLU A 49 8.79 8.38 15.72
N ASN A 50 8.71 7.05 15.76
CA ASN A 50 9.57 6.21 16.62
C ASN A 50 11.01 6.09 16.10
N GLY A 51 11.34 6.71 14.97
CA GLY A 51 12.65 6.62 14.32
C GLY A 51 12.84 5.37 13.46
N GLU A 52 11.75 4.63 13.20
CA GLU A 52 11.76 3.54 12.22
C GLU A 52 11.70 4.13 10.82
N GLU A 53 12.53 3.61 9.92
CA GLU A 53 12.56 3.96 8.50
C GLU A 53 12.54 2.67 7.69
N ARG A 54 11.69 2.61 6.68
CA ARG A 54 11.57 1.47 5.76
C ARG A 54 11.73 1.93 4.34
N HIS A 55 12.43 1.12 3.56
CA HIS A 55 12.70 1.35 2.15
C HIS A 55 11.96 0.30 1.33
N ALA A 56 11.24 0.76 0.32
CA ALA A 56 10.53 -0.05 -0.65
C ALA A 56 10.98 0.35 -2.06
N THR A 57 11.07 -0.62 -2.95
CA THR A 57 11.26 -0.39 -4.38
C THR A 57 9.96 -0.67 -5.10
N VAL A 58 9.53 0.24 -5.96
CA VAL A 58 8.37 0.05 -6.82
C VAL A 58 8.77 -0.87 -7.96
N VAL A 59 8.30 -2.12 -7.92
CA VAL A 59 8.58 -3.13 -8.96
C VAL A 59 7.68 -2.90 -10.17
N GLU A 60 6.41 -2.60 -9.93
CA GLU A 60 5.41 -2.36 -10.96
C GLU A 60 4.42 -1.31 -10.45
N ALA A 61 4.07 -0.33 -11.28
CA ALA A 61 3.07 0.68 -10.96
C ALA A 61 2.23 0.98 -12.21
N THR A 62 1.05 0.38 -12.26
CA THR A 62 0.02 0.64 -13.25
C THR A 62 -1.09 1.47 -12.60
N PRO A 63 -1.28 2.73 -13.03
CA PRO A 63 -2.24 3.63 -12.40
C PRO A 63 -3.63 3.02 -12.36
N SER A 64 -4.28 3.12 -11.20
CA SER A 64 -5.65 2.62 -10.94
C SER A 64 -5.85 1.10 -11.14
N GLU A 65 -4.78 0.32 -11.29
CA GLU A 65 -4.89 -1.12 -11.61
C GLU A 65 -3.98 -1.97 -10.72
N ARG A 66 -2.69 -1.62 -10.59
CA ARG A 66 -1.74 -2.49 -9.87
C ARG A 66 -0.51 -1.76 -9.35
N LEU A 67 -0.15 -2.01 -8.11
CA LEU A 67 1.07 -1.50 -7.48
C LEU A 67 1.81 -2.66 -6.80
N VAL A 68 3.08 -2.84 -7.10
CA VAL A 68 3.94 -3.85 -6.49
C VAL A 68 5.12 -3.15 -5.83
N LEU A 69 5.23 -3.32 -4.51
CA LEU A 69 6.27 -2.76 -3.67
C LEU A 69 7.11 -3.90 -3.11
N ASP A 70 8.42 -3.85 -3.33
CA ASP A 70 9.38 -4.76 -2.73
C ASP A 70 10.08 -4.08 -1.56
N TRP A 71 9.83 -4.57 -0.35
CA TRP A 71 10.41 -4.03 0.88
C TRP A 71 11.73 -4.77 1.16
N GLU A 72 12.83 -4.03 1.21
CA GLU A 72 14.21 -4.56 1.15
C GLU A 72 14.49 -5.68 2.18
N ASP A 73 13.87 -5.63 3.36
CA ASP A 73 14.05 -6.60 4.45
C ASP A 73 12.73 -7.23 4.97
N GLU A 74 11.59 -6.94 4.34
CA GLU A 74 10.27 -7.42 4.80
C GLU A 74 9.51 -8.27 3.78
N GLY A 75 9.91 -8.24 2.51
CA GLY A 75 9.30 -9.01 1.44
C GLY A 75 8.45 -8.15 0.50
N THR A 76 7.61 -8.78 -0.30
CA THR A 76 6.92 -8.10 -1.41
C THR A 76 5.43 -7.91 -1.10
N VAL A 77 4.90 -6.73 -1.39
CA VAL A 77 3.49 -6.37 -1.28
C VAL A 77 2.95 -6.04 -2.66
N GLU A 78 1.93 -6.78 -3.09
CA GLU A 78 1.21 -6.53 -4.33
C GLU A 78 -0.19 -6.05 -4.01
N LEU A 79 -0.57 -4.93 -4.61
CA LEU A 79 -1.85 -4.26 -4.50
C LEU A 79 -2.50 -4.28 -5.88
N THR A 80 -3.66 -4.91 -6.00
CA THR A 80 -4.41 -4.95 -7.26
C THR A 80 -5.75 -4.27 -7.05
N LEU A 81 -6.07 -3.28 -7.89
CA LEU A 81 -7.31 -2.55 -7.88
C LEU A 81 -8.20 -3.07 -9.02
N GLU A 82 -9.42 -3.43 -8.69
CA GLU A 82 -10.43 -3.90 -9.64
C GLU A 82 -11.70 -3.08 -9.45
N GLU A 83 -12.16 -2.42 -10.52
CA GLU A 83 -13.45 -1.71 -10.51
C GLU A 83 -14.60 -2.71 -10.39
N VAL A 84 -15.48 -2.50 -9.41
CA VAL A 84 -16.64 -3.34 -9.12
C VAL A 84 -17.90 -2.48 -9.00
N GLU A 85 -19.08 -3.11 -9.05
CA GLU A 85 -20.36 -2.38 -9.01
C GLU A 85 -20.52 -1.50 -7.75
N GLU A 86 -19.88 -1.88 -6.64
CA GLU A 86 -19.93 -1.20 -5.35
C GLU A 86 -18.82 -0.15 -5.16
N GLY A 87 -17.91 0.00 -6.13
CA GLY A 87 -16.75 0.92 -6.07
C GLY A 87 -15.47 0.24 -6.56
N THR A 88 -14.48 0.09 -5.68
CA THR A 88 -13.18 -0.52 -6.02
C THR A 88 -12.82 -1.62 -5.05
N ARG A 89 -12.47 -2.78 -5.60
CA ARG A 89 -11.94 -3.91 -4.86
C ARG A 89 -10.42 -3.84 -4.85
N LEU A 90 -9.83 -3.67 -3.67
CA LEU A 90 -8.40 -3.75 -3.42
C LEU A 90 -8.03 -5.14 -2.93
N LEU A 91 -7.21 -5.84 -3.70
CA LEU A 91 -6.56 -7.09 -3.30
C LEU A 91 -5.14 -6.77 -2.82
N VAL A 92 -4.82 -7.12 -1.59
CA VAL A 92 -3.49 -6.96 -1.00
C VAL A 92 -2.88 -8.34 -0.81
N ARG A 93 -1.76 -8.62 -1.49
CA ARG A 93 -0.99 -9.85 -1.36
C ARG A 93 0.39 -9.54 -0.81
N GLU A 94 0.61 -9.96 0.43
CA GLU A 94 1.87 -9.77 1.16
C GLU A 94 2.62 -11.10 1.17
N SER A 95 3.88 -11.10 0.74
CA SER A 95 4.77 -12.26 0.80
C SER A 95 5.98 -11.93 1.65
N THR A 96 5.95 -12.38 2.91
CA THR A 96 7.05 -12.15 3.86
C THR A 96 7.83 -13.46 4.09
N PRO A 97 9.17 -13.40 4.22
CA PRO A 97 9.96 -14.59 4.53
C PRO A 97 9.68 -15.10 5.95
N GLU A 98 9.47 -14.22 6.94
CA GLU A 98 9.17 -14.55 8.33
C GLU A 98 8.18 -13.53 8.93
N PHE A 99 7.39 -13.96 9.92
CA PHE A 99 6.20 -13.29 10.48
C PHE A 99 6.39 -11.79 10.81
N SER A 100 6.25 -10.89 9.83
CA SER A 100 6.20 -9.44 10.06
C SER A 100 4.76 -8.94 10.03
N THR A 101 4.37 -8.30 11.12
CA THR A 101 3.03 -7.77 11.42
C THR A 101 2.86 -6.40 10.73
N ALA A 102 3.24 -6.28 9.46
CA ALA A 102 3.54 -4.97 8.87
C ALA A 102 2.31 -4.22 8.36
N LEU A 103 1.30 -4.90 7.80
CA LEU A 103 0.11 -4.22 7.30
C LEU A 103 -1.14 -4.60 8.11
N ALA A 104 -1.09 -4.57 9.45
CA ALA A 104 -2.33 -4.47 10.20
C ALA A 104 -2.97 -3.11 9.87
N LEU A 105 -3.70 -3.04 8.75
CA LEU A 105 -4.60 -1.99 8.29
C LEU A 105 -5.52 -1.59 9.44
N ARG A 106 -4.98 -0.76 10.33
CA ARG A 106 -5.67 -0.20 11.48
C ARG A 106 -6.51 1.00 11.06
N ALA A 107 -6.50 1.34 9.77
CA ALA A 107 -7.25 2.43 9.16
C ALA A 107 -8.71 2.06 8.79
N MET A 108 -9.12 0.79 8.87
CA MET A 108 -10.46 0.38 8.40
C MET A 108 -11.59 0.41 9.45
N LEU A 109 -11.55 1.23 10.50
CA LEU A 109 -12.71 1.43 11.41
C LEU A 109 -12.79 2.85 12.03
N SER A 110 -12.54 3.90 11.25
CA SER A 110 -12.81 5.29 11.71
C SER A 110 -13.93 5.98 10.92
N TYR A 111 -14.85 5.23 10.30
CA TYR A 111 -16.14 5.77 9.88
C TYR A 111 -17.25 5.16 10.73
N VAL A 112 -17.58 5.84 11.83
CA VAL A 112 -18.88 5.78 12.51
C VAL A 112 -19.48 7.17 12.55
#